data_AF-A0A945QBU3-F1
#
_entry.id   AF-A0A945QBU3-F1
#
_cell.length_a   1.000
_cell.length_b   1.000
_cell.length_c   1.000
_cell.angle_alpha   90.00
_cell.angle_beta   90.00
_cell.angle_gamma   90.00
#
_symmetry.space_group_name_H-M   'P 1'
#
loop_
_entity.id
_entity.type
_entity.pdbx_description
1 polymer ?
#
loop_
_entity_poly.entity_id
_entity_poly.type
_entity_poly.pdbx_seq_one_letter_code
_entity_poly.pdbx_strand_id
1 'polypeptide(L)'
;RWPESWQEEGHLSLAGLGPVDIAEAQSLLARIGYNIQVTGHGDAHLAKVLTAFQRHFRPGKVDGIADSETLARLRDLADQGKTAPVS
;
A
#
# COMPACT_ATOMS: atom_id res chain seq x y z
N ARG A 1 9.04 -4.30 -16.88
CA ARG A 1 9.05 -5.77 -16.94
C ARG A 1 9.25 -6.25 -15.53
N TRP A 2 8.23 -6.87 -14.94
CA TRP A 2 8.29 -7.39 -13.57
C TRP A 2 9.31 -8.53 -13.56
N PRO A 3 10.13 -8.67 -12.50
CA PRO A 3 11.03 -9.82 -12.40
C PRO A 3 10.20 -11.11 -12.38
N GLU A 4 10.55 -12.05 -13.25
CA GLU A 4 9.83 -13.31 -13.48
C GLU A 4 9.93 -14.29 -12.29
N SER A 5 10.59 -13.88 -11.19
CA SER A 5 10.78 -14.64 -9.95
C SER A 5 9.56 -14.72 -9.02
N TRP A 6 8.41 -14.18 -9.44
CA TRP A 6 7.21 -14.07 -8.60
C TRP A 6 6.07 -15.02 -9.01
N GLN A 7 6.34 -16.09 -9.77
CA GLN A 7 5.25 -16.93 -10.32
C GLN A 7 5.23 -18.40 -9.93
N GLU A 8 6.23 -18.98 -9.25
CA GLU A 8 6.30 -20.46 -9.21
C GLU A 8 6.38 -21.14 -7.84
N GLU A 9 6.27 -20.41 -6.72
CA GLU A 9 6.28 -21.05 -5.41
C GLU A 9 5.01 -20.70 -4.61
N GLY A 10 4.07 -21.65 -4.64
CA GLY A 10 2.94 -21.67 -3.71
C GLY A 10 3.45 -21.47 -2.28
N HIS A 11 2.78 -20.59 -1.53
CA HIS A 11 3.15 -20.20 -0.17
C HIS A 11 4.38 -19.29 -0.01
N LEU A 12 4.71 -18.47 -1.01
CA LEU A 12 5.38 -17.21 -0.70
C LEU A 12 4.42 -16.36 0.14
N SER A 13 4.62 -16.40 1.46
CA SER A 13 4.11 -15.42 2.39
C SER A 13 4.21 -14.04 1.76
N LEU A 14 3.06 -13.49 1.39
CA LEU A 14 2.88 -12.07 1.15
C LEU A 14 3.08 -11.23 2.43
N ALA A 15 3.73 -11.79 3.46
CA ALA A 15 4.47 -11.09 4.51
C ALA A 15 5.63 -10.20 3.96
N GLY A 16 5.88 -10.22 2.65
CA GLY A 16 6.91 -9.43 1.97
C GLY A 16 6.54 -8.00 1.58
N LEU A 17 5.41 -7.44 2.03
CA LEU A 17 5.09 -6.03 1.79
C LEU A 17 5.81 -5.06 2.72
N GLY A 18 6.73 -5.53 3.56
CA GLY A 18 7.47 -4.74 4.55
C GLY A 18 7.03 -5.08 5.97
N PRO A 19 7.62 -4.46 7.01
CA PRO A 19 7.35 -4.78 8.41
C PRO A 19 5.97 -4.29 8.92
N VAL A 20 5.01 -4.02 8.02
CA VAL A 20 3.76 -3.33 8.35
C VAL A 20 2.54 -4.21 8.10
N ASP A 21 1.46 -3.90 8.81
CA ASP A 21 0.19 -4.60 8.68
C ASP A 21 -0.47 -4.31 7.33
N ILE A 22 -0.71 -5.36 6.55
CA ILE A 22 -1.23 -5.27 5.19
C ILE A 22 -2.70 -4.83 5.18
N ALA A 23 -3.49 -5.32 6.13
CA ALA A 23 -4.89 -4.94 6.25
C ALA A 23 -5.00 -3.44 6.58
N GLU A 24 -4.10 -2.92 7.43
CA GLU A 24 -4.00 -1.50 7.71
C GLU A 24 -3.67 -0.69 6.45
N ALA A 25 -2.63 -1.09 5.69
CA ALA A 25 -2.25 -0.40 4.46
C ALA A 25 -3.39 -0.37 3.44
N GLN A 26 -4.08 -1.49 3.22
CA GLN A 26 -5.26 -1.57 2.35
C GLN A 26 -6.39 -0.67 2.84
N SER A 27 -6.64 -0.65 4.15
CA SER A 27 -7.69 0.18 4.75
C SER A 27 -7.40 1.67 4.57
N LEU A 28 -6.15 2.09 4.74
CA LEU A 28 -5.73 3.48 4.53
C LEU A 28 -5.82 3.87 3.05
N LEU A 29 -5.38 3.00 2.13
CA LEU A 29 -5.50 3.23 0.69
C LEU A 29 -6.97 3.38 0.27
N ALA A 30 -7.86 2.50 0.77
CA ALA A 30 -9.29 2.60 0.52
C ALA A 30 -9.88 3.91 1.06
N ARG A 31 -9.45 4.36 2.26
CA ARG A 31 -9.86 5.64 2.85
C ARG A 31 -9.41 6.85 2.02
N ILE A 32 -8.24 6.77 1.39
CA ILE A 32 -7.73 7.82 0.49
C ILE A 32 -8.53 7.85 -0.83
N GLY A 33 -9.23 6.77 -1.18
CA GLY A 33 -10.05 6.66 -2.38
C GLY A 33 -9.46 5.75 -3.47
N TYR A 34 -8.44 4.94 -3.15
CA TYR A 34 -7.95 3.92 -4.08
C TYR A 34 -8.92 2.74 -4.13
N ASN A 35 -9.14 2.20 -5.33
CA ASN A 35 -9.97 1.02 -5.53
C ASN A 35 -9.23 -0.26 -5.10
N ILE A 36 -9.27 -0.56 -3.81
CA ILE A 36 -8.64 -1.73 -3.21
C ILE A 36 -9.56 -2.37 -2.16
N GLN A 37 -9.56 -3.70 -2.11
CA GLN A 37 -10.27 -4.46 -1.08
C GLN A 37 -9.32 -4.76 0.09
N VAL A 38 -9.87 -4.72 1.31
CA VAL A 38 -9.13 -5.13 2.51
C VAL A 38 -9.20 -6.64 2.63
N THR A 39 -8.22 -7.33 2.04
CA THR A 39 -8.10 -8.79 2.08
C THR A 39 -7.20 -9.25 3.22
N GLY A 40 -6.35 -8.37 3.77
CA GLY A 40 -5.29 -8.70 4.73
C GLY A 40 -4.13 -9.49 4.11
N HIS A 41 -4.18 -9.74 2.80
CA HIS A 41 -3.16 -10.44 2.05
C HIS A 41 -2.49 -9.46 1.09
N GLY A 42 -1.18 -9.56 0.96
CA GLY A 42 -0.52 -8.85 -0.12
C GLY A 42 -0.92 -9.51 -1.42
N ASP A 43 -1.14 -8.74 -2.48
CA ASP A 43 -1.45 -9.30 -3.79
C ASP A 43 -0.79 -8.41 -4.85
N ALA A 44 -0.67 -8.91 -6.08
CA ALA A 44 -0.17 -8.12 -7.20
C ALA A 44 -0.98 -6.83 -7.42
N HIS A 45 -2.27 -6.82 -7.04
CA HIS A 45 -3.11 -5.62 -7.07
C HIS A 45 -2.65 -4.58 -6.05
N LEU A 46 -2.39 -4.98 -4.80
CA LEU A 46 -1.90 -4.07 -3.76
C LEU A 46 -0.52 -3.49 -4.14
N ALA A 47 0.39 -4.29 -4.69
CA ALA A 47 1.69 -3.80 -5.15
C ALA A 47 1.55 -2.72 -6.25
N LYS A 48 0.60 -2.88 -7.18
CA LYS A 48 0.31 -1.87 -8.22
C LYS A 48 -0.23 -0.58 -7.61
N VAL A 49 -1.17 -0.69 -6.66
CA VAL A 49 -1.74 0.47 -5.97
C VAL A 49 -0.66 1.21 -5.16
N LEU A 50 0.18 0.50 -4.43
CA LEU A 50 1.33 1.06 -3.70
C LEU A 50 2.34 1.73 -4.63
N THR A 51 2.63 1.11 -5.77
CA THR A 51 3.51 1.71 -6.80
C THR A 51 2.94 3.02 -7.31
N ALA A 52 1.64 3.08 -7.63
CA ALA A 52 0.99 4.31 -8.06
C ALA A 52 1.05 5.37 -6.94
N PHE A 53 0.70 5.00 -5.72
CA PHE A 53 0.79 5.88 -4.55
C PHE A 53 2.20 6.46 -4.37
N GLN A 54 3.24 5.61 -4.41
CA GLN A 54 4.63 6.03 -4.27
C GLN A 54 5.06 6.95 -5.42
N ARG A 55 4.62 6.74 -6.66
CA ARG A 55 4.90 7.69 -7.75
C ARG A 55 4.38 9.09 -7.47
N HIS A 56 3.22 9.21 -6.82
CA HIS A 56 2.61 10.49 -6.50
C HIS A 56 3.22 11.15 -5.26
N PHE A 57 3.46 10.39 -4.20
CA PHE A 57 3.81 10.95 -2.88
C PHE A 57 5.26 10.69 -2.46
N ARG A 58 5.98 9.80 -3.15
CA ARG A 58 7.36 9.42 -2.83
C ARG A 58 8.17 9.02 -4.10
N PRO A 59 8.33 9.92 -5.08
CA PRO A 59 8.97 9.59 -6.36
C PRO A 59 10.43 9.12 -6.20
N GLY A 60 11.09 9.44 -5.09
CA GLY A 60 12.43 8.95 -4.77
C GLY A 60 12.53 7.46 -4.42
N LYS A 61 11.41 6.77 -4.16
CA LYS A 61 11.38 5.32 -3.85
C LYS A 61 10.04 4.71 -4.27
N VAL A 62 10.02 4.14 -5.47
CA VAL A 62 8.85 3.51 -6.11
C VAL A 62 9.12 2.02 -6.30
N ASP A 63 8.90 1.25 -5.25
CA ASP A 63 9.22 -0.18 -5.21
C ASP A 63 7.96 -1.06 -5.04
N GLY A 64 6.81 -0.45 -4.73
CA GLY A 64 5.54 -1.14 -4.52
C GLY A 64 5.43 -1.85 -3.16
N ILE A 65 6.39 -1.59 -2.25
CA ILE A 65 6.46 -2.17 -0.90
C ILE A 65 5.93 -1.16 0.13
N ALA A 66 5.10 -1.61 1.07
CA ALA A 66 4.61 -0.80 2.19
C ALA A 66 5.64 -0.79 3.34
N ASP A 67 6.66 0.04 3.23
CA ASP A 67 7.57 0.29 4.36
C ASP A 67 6.94 1.24 5.41
N SER A 68 7.57 1.37 6.58
CA SER A 68 7.08 2.23 7.67
C SER A 68 6.86 3.69 7.27
N GLU A 69 7.68 4.26 6.37
CA GLU A 69 7.49 5.63 5.88
C GLU A 69 6.32 5.70 4.88
N THR A 70 6.15 4.68 4.04
CA THR A 70 4.97 4.56 3.17
C THR A 70 3.69 4.51 4.01
N LEU A 71 3.69 3.73 5.10
CA LEU A 71 2.55 3.65 6.02
C LEU A 71 2.29 4.98 6.75
N ALA A 72 3.33 5.68 7.21
CA ALA A 72 3.19 7.00 7.83
C ALA A 72 2.56 8.01 6.85
N ARG A 73 2.97 7.99 5.57
CA ARG A 73 2.38 8.82 4.51
C ARG A 73 0.91 8.46 4.25
N LEU A 74 0.57 7.18 4.25
CA LEU A 74 -0.80 6.71 4.09
C LEU A 74 -1.69 7.20 5.25
N ARG A 75 -1.21 7.14 6.49
CA ARG A 75 -1.93 7.64 7.67
C ARG A 75 -2.18 9.14 7.58
N ASP A 76 -1.14 9.92 7.25
CA ASP A 76 -1.21 11.38 7.06
C ASP A 76 -2.27 11.76 6.01
N LEU A 77 -2.25 11.13 4.83
CA LEU A 77 -3.22 11.42 3.77
C LEU A 77 -4.64 10.94 4.11
N ALA A 78 -4.77 9.79 4.78
CA ALA A 78 -6.06 9.28 5.23
C ALA A 78 -6.68 10.12 6.36
N ASP A 79 -5.86 10.90 7.08
CA ASP A 79 -6.28 11.89 8.08
C ASP A 79 -6.66 13.21 7.41
N GLN A 80 -5.87 13.69 6.45
CA GLN A 80 -6.18 14.88 5.65
C GLN A 80 -7.50 14.75 4.86
N GLY A 81 -7.82 13.54 4.38
CA GLY A 81 -9.13 13.23 3.77
C GLY A 81 -10.30 13.19 4.77
N LYS A 82 -10.04 13.36 6.07
CA LYS A 82 -11.02 13.31 7.16
C LYS A 82 -10.91 14.51 8.12
N THR A 83 -10.50 15.68 7.64
CA THR A 83 -10.76 16.95 8.34
C THR A 83 -12.02 17.59 7.75
N ALA A 84 -13.19 17.06 8.10
CA ALA A 84 -14.33 17.95 8.21
C ALA A 84 -13.98 18.94 9.34
N PRO A 85 -13.96 20.26 9.09
CA PRO A 85 -13.72 21.22 10.16
C PRO A 85 -14.83 21.04 11.19
N VAL A 86 -14.46 20.68 12.43
CA VAL A 86 -15.40 20.80 13.55
C VAL A 86 -15.64 22.30 13.72
N SER A 87 -16.85 22.73 13.38
CA SER A 87 -17.39 24.04 13.75
C SER A 87 -17.89 24.00 15.19
#